data_AF-A0A5E4LKX9-F1
#
_entry.id   AF-A0A5E4LKX9-F1
#
_cell.length_a   1.000
_cell.length_b   1.000
_cell.length_c   1.000
_cell.angle_alpha   90.00
_cell.angle_beta   90.00
_cell.angle_gamma   90.00
#
_symmetry.space_group_name_H-M   'P 1'
#
loop_
_entity.id
_entity.type
_entity.pdbx_description
1 polymer ?
#
loop_
_entity_poly.entity_id
_entity_poly.type
_entity_poly.pdbx_seq_one_letter_code
_entity_poly.pdbx_strand_id
1 'polypeptide(L)'
;MKKLRLQQARMAFSHCKVGSVRAQAYRINDSAFISYTRAPKTTEDINLGLGLALLEKAKRHVKSACVVDEHNAETGDISSVEVGSPIGFEMLDATDGLFSSSKKQERFLFAAASKTIALDALGKNGLKLALFARGKRMNALLLSDSNGILPEFRAQLIDLFSGLGKECGYACAGEVMTTDTHQINNVKGILNPLGSERRGDVMMAVRQMFSEAKGRLETVSFDSAEERFRMHVFGSGQSAEIASTINSVVAMLRFMLPLIMVASAVLLLWALRKI
;
A
#
# COMPACT_ATOMS: atom_id res chain seq x y z
N MET A 1 -25.56 -3.15 3.11
CA MET A 1 -24.64 -3.34 4.25
C MET A 1 -24.88 -4.66 4.99
N LYS A 2 -23.85 -5.52 5.08
CA LYS A 2 -23.84 -6.63 6.05
C LYS A 2 -23.82 -6.04 7.47
N LYS A 3 -24.71 -6.50 8.35
CA LYS A 3 -24.73 -6.07 9.75
C LYS A 3 -23.56 -6.70 10.50
N LEU A 4 -22.62 -5.89 10.95
CA LEU A 4 -21.51 -6.32 11.81
C LEU A 4 -22.04 -6.76 13.18
N ARG A 5 -21.45 -7.81 13.73
CA ARG A 5 -21.73 -8.40 15.05
C ARG A 5 -20.40 -8.56 15.78
N LEU A 6 -20.05 -7.56 16.58
CA LEU A 6 -18.84 -7.58 17.39
C LEU A 6 -18.84 -8.77 18.35
N GLN A 7 -17.72 -9.48 18.39
CA GLN A 7 -17.47 -10.58 19.32
C GLN A 7 -16.09 -10.40 19.94
N GLN A 8 -15.88 -10.96 21.14
CA GLN A 8 -14.58 -10.95 21.80
C GLN A 8 -13.49 -11.48 20.86
N ALA A 9 -12.48 -10.65 20.57
CA ALA A 9 -11.50 -10.96 19.56
C ALA A 9 -10.49 -12.01 20.05
N ARG A 10 -10.22 -13.00 19.20
CA ARG A 10 -9.13 -13.96 19.37
C ARG A 10 -8.28 -13.96 18.11
N MET A 11 -6.96 -14.04 18.26
CA MET A 11 -6.02 -13.88 17.17
C MET A 11 -5.00 -15.02 17.09
N ALA A 12 -4.73 -15.47 15.87
CA ALA A 12 -3.54 -16.24 15.52
C ALA A 12 -2.67 -15.42 14.56
N PHE A 13 -1.35 -15.53 14.71
CA PHE A 13 -0.37 -14.89 13.83
C PHE A 13 0.45 -15.96 13.10
N SER A 14 0.52 -15.85 11.78
CA SER A 14 1.27 -16.72 10.89
C SER A 14 2.05 -15.90 9.89
N HIS A 15 3.18 -16.43 9.46
CA HIS A 15 3.97 -15.89 8.35
C HIS A 15 4.39 -17.04 7.45
N CYS A 16 4.57 -16.76 6.18
CA CYS A 16 5.06 -17.70 5.18
C CYS A 16 6.06 -16.98 4.28
N LYS A 17 7.08 -17.68 3.81
CA LYS A 17 8.03 -17.17 2.82
C LYS A 17 8.07 -18.14 1.65
N VAL A 18 7.84 -17.63 0.45
CA VAL A 18 7.99 -18.37 -0.80
C VAL A 18 8.81 -17.51 -1.74
N GLY A 19 9.98 -18.00 -2.15
CA GLY A 19 10.92 -17.25 -2.97
C GLY A 19 11.27 -15.89 -2.36
N SER A 20 10.98 -14.81 -3.10
CA SER A 20 11.22 -13.43 -2.66
C SER A 20 10.12 -12.85 -1.78
N VAL A 21 8.92 -13.43 -1.80
CA VAL A 21 7.75 -12.93 -1.07
C VAL A 21 7.75 -13.47 0.37
N ARG A 22 7.53 -12.56 1.33
CA ARG A 22 7.08 -12.88 2.68
C ARG A 22 5.65 -12.41 2.84
N ALA A 23 4.79 -13.30 3.28
CA ALA A 23 3.43 -12.99 3.64
C ALA A 23 3.25 -13.15 5.15
N GLN A 24 2.37 -12.35 5.75
CA GLN A 24 1.96 -12.47 7.14
C GLN A 24 0.45 -12.35 7.26
N ALA A 25 -0.14 -13.04 8.25
CA ALA A 25 -1.56 -13.01 8.49
C ALA A 25 -1.88 -12.85 9.98
N TYR A 26 -2.73 -11.87 10.25
CA TYR A 26 -3.44 -11.68 11.51
C TYR A 26 -4.84 -12.27 11.34
N ARG A 27 -5.01 -13.52 11.76
CA ARG A 27 -6.30 -14.21 11.72
C ARG A 27 -7.06 -13.89 13.00
N ILE A 28 -8.08 -13.04 12.91
CA ILE A 28 -8.88 -12.57 14.05
C ILE A 28 -10.30 -13.10 13.89
N ASN A 29 -10.75 -13.96 14.79
CA ASN A 29 -12.02 -14.67 14.68
C ASN A 29 -12.14 -15.33 13.29
N ASP A 30 -13.22 -15.04 12.55
CA ASP A 30 -13.46 -15.56 11.20
C ASP A 30 -13.04 -14.55 10.11
N SER A 31 -11.93 -13.84 10.36
CA SER A 31 -11.39 -12.87 9.42
C SER A 31 -9.86 -12.91 9.37
N ALA A 32 -9.29 -12.44 8.27
CA ALA A 32 -7.84 -12.33 8.11
C ALA A 32 -7.42 -10.97 7.55
N PHE A 33 -6.48 -10.32 8.20
CA PHE A 33 -5.66 -9.28 7.58
C PHE A 33 -4.36 -9.93 7.11
N ILE A 34 -4.09 -9.85 5.81
CA ILE A 34 -2.95 -10.49 5.16
C ILE A 34 -2.13 -9.40 4.47
N SER A 35 -0.83 -9.40 4.70
CA SER A 35 0.07 -8.48 4.03
C SER A 35 1.26 -9.18 3.41
N TYR A 36 1.81 -8.58 2.35
CA TYR A 36 2.89 -9.13 1.55
C TYR A 36 4.03 -8.12 1.42
N THR A 37 5.26 -8.60 1.56
CA THR A 37 6.48 -7.80 1.36
C THR A 37 7.54 -8.60 0.64
N ARG A 38 8.31 -7.90 -0.19
CA ARG A 38 9.55 -8.40 -0.78
C ARG A 38 10.78 -7.70 -0.23
N ALA A 39 10.60 -6.80 0.75
CA ALA A 39 11.68 -6.00 1.32
C ALA A 39 12.88 -6.89 1.72
N PRO A 40 14.12 -6.54 1.34
CA PRO A 40 14.53 -5.22 0.83
C PRO A 40 14.33 -5.02 -0.68
N LYS A 41 13.74 -5.97 -1.42
CA LYS A 41 13.35 -5.75 -2.82
C LYS A 41 12.04 -4.97 -2.88
N THR A 42 11.88 -4.13 -3.92
CA THR A 42 10.60 -3.43 -4.10
C THR A 42 9.45 -4.39 -4.40
N THR A 43 8.28 -3.98 -3.94
CA THR A 43 7.00 -4.32 -4.56
C THR A 43 6.34 -2.98 -4.82
N GLU A 44 6.17 -2.63 -6.10
CA GLU A 44 5.51 -1.39 -6.51
C GLU A 44 4.00 -1.55 -6.36
N ASP A 45 3.26 -1.59 -7.47
CA ASP A 45 1.84 -1.88 -7.47
C ASP A 45 1.56 -3.35 -7.77
N ILE A 46 0.59 -3.92 -7.06
CA ILE A 46 0.02 -5.23 -7.41
C ILE A 46 -1.17 -5.06 -8.35
N ASN A 47 -1.22 -5.88 -9.41
CA ASN A 47 -2.37 -5.90 -10.30
C ASN A 47 -3.67 -6.24 -9.54
N LEU A 48 -4.75 -5.49 -9.79
CA LEU A 48 -6.04 -5.70 -9.12
C LEU A 48 -6.56 -7.15 -9.25
N GLY A 49 -6.40 -7.76 -10.42
CA GLY A 49 -6.79 -9.15 -10.66
C GLY A 49 -6.04 -10.14 -9.77
N LEU A 50 -4.75 -9.87 -9.51
CA LEU A 50 -3.94 -10.65 -8.57
C LEU A 50 -4.44 -10.45 -7.14
N GLY A 51 -4.70 -9.20 -6.74
CA GLY A 51 -5.29 -8.88 -5.43
C GLY A 51 -6.61 -9.60 -5.18
N LEU A 52 -7.51 -9.63 -6.17
CA LEU A 52 -8.77 -10.37 -6.09
C LEU A 52 -8.54 -11.89 -5.98
N ALA A 53 -7.57 -12.44 -6.71
CA ALA A 53 -7.24 -13.86 -6.61
C ALA A 53 -6.71 -14.23 -5.21
N LEU A 54 -5.83 -13.41 -4.63
CA LEU A 54 -5.31 -13.58 -3.26
C LEU A 54 -6.45 -13.50 -2.24
N LEU A 55 -7.37 -12.55 -2.42
CA LEU A 55 -8.54 -12.37 -1.56
C LEU A 55 -9.45 -13.59 -1.57
N GLU A 56 -9.82 -14.09 -2.76
CA GLU A 56 -10.68 -15.26 -2.89
C GLU A 56 -10.01 -16.55 -2.40
N LYS A 57 -8.68 -16.65 -2.53
CA LYS A 57 -7.90 -17.74 -1.95
C LYS A 57 -7.95 -17.73 -0.42
N ALA A 58 -7.77 -16.56 0.21
CA ALA A 58 -7.90 -16.40 1.65
C ALA A 58 -9.32 -16.71 2.15
N LYS A 59 -10.35 -16.30 1.41
CA LYS A 59 -11.76 -16.53 1.76
C LYS A 59 -12.19 -17.99 1.77
N ARG A 60 -11.37 -18.91 1.26
CA ARG A 60 -11.56 -20.37 1.45
C ARG A 60 -11.39 -20.80 2.91
N HIS A 61 -10.71 -19.98 3.72
CA HIS A 61 -10.37 -20.29 5.11
C HIS A 61 -11.03 -19.37 6.13
N VAL A 62 -11.49 -18.19 5.71
CA VAL A 62 -12.13 -17.19 6.58
C VAL A 62 -13.30 -16.52 5.86
N LYS A 63 -14.30 -16.05 6.59
CA LYS A 63 -15.46 -15.36 6.01
C LYS A 63 -15.16 -13.96 5.45
N SER A 64 -14.19 -13.25 6.03
CA SER A 64 -13.76 -11.92 5.57
C SER A 64 -12.24 -11.85 5.48
N ALA A 65 -11.71 -11.23 4.44
CA ALA A 65 -10.27 -11.07 4.29
C ALA A 65 -9.94 -9.66 3.79
N CYS A 66 -8.78 -9.17 4.20
CA CYS A 66 -8.14 -7.97 3.68
C CYS A 66 -6.75 -8.38 3.21
N VAL A 67 -6.40 -8.04 1.97
CA VAL A 67 -5.08 -8.28 1.38
C VAL A 67 -4.41 -6.94 1.14
N VAL A 68 -3.15 -6.83 1.55
CA VAL A 68 -2.40 -5.58 1.53
C VAL A 68 -1.02 -5.84 0.92
N ASP A 69 -0.67 -5.08 -0.10
CA ASP A 69 0.75 -4.89 -0.43
C ASP A 69 1.34 -3.92 0.59
N GLU A 70 2.45 -4.30 1.22
CA GLU A 70 3.08 -3.44 2.22
C GLU A 70 3.76 -2.23 1.58
N HIS A 71 4.09 -2.29 0.28
CA HIS A 71 4.72 -1.20 -0.47
C HIS A 71 5.86 -0.56 0.34
N ASN A 72 6.75 -1.40 0.87
CA ASN A 72 7.64 -1.04 1.98
C ASN A 72 9.13 -1.12 1.66
N ALA A 73 9.51 -0.98 0.40
CA ALA A 73 10.91 -0.92 -0.01
C ALA A 73 11.06 -0.14 -1.32
N GLU A 74 11.38 1.15 -1.22
CA GLU A 74 11.68 1.98 -2.39
C GLU A 74 13.11 1.70 -2.86
N THR A 75 13.27 1.23 -4.10
CA THR A 75 14.57 0.89 -4.70
C THR A 75 14.77 1.43 -6.13
N GLY A 76 13.81 2.20 -6.66
CA GLY A 76 13.82 2.81 -7.99
C GLY A 76 13.32 1.92 -9.13
N ASP A 77 12.90 0.69 -8.84
CA ASP A 77 12.23 -0.19 -9.80
C ASP A 77 10.74 0.13 -9.79
N ILE A 78 10.14 0.38 -10.96
CA ILE A 78 8.75 0.85 -11.13
C ILE A 78 7.82 -0.24 -11.71
N SER A 79 8.25 -1.50 -11.69
CA SER A 79 7.50 -2.59 -12.32
C SER A 79 6.36 -3.12 -11.44
N SER A 80 5.14 -3.11 -11.99
CA SER A 80 3.98 -3.70 -11.35
C SER A 80 4.06 -5.23 -11.30
N VAL A 81 3.50 -5.82 -10.25
CA VAL A 81 3.35 -7.27 -10.12
C VAL A 81 2.09 -7.72 -10.86
N GLU A 82 2.31 -8.32 -12.03
CA GLU A 82 1.23 -8.79 -12.90
C GLU A 82 0.70 -10.19 -12.51
N VAL A 83 -0.55 -10.45 -12.92
CA VAL A 83 -1.14 -11.78 -12.85
C VAL A 83 -0.34 -12.75 -13.73
N GLY A 84 0.01 -13.92 -13.18
CA GLY A 84 0.80 -14.93 -13.89
C GLY A 84 2.30 -14.64 -13.92
N SER A 85 2.77 -13.58 -13.28
CA SER A 85 4.20 -13.35 -13.05
C SER A 85 4.76 -14.35 -12.02
N PRO A 86 6.08 -14.64 -12.02
CA PRO A 86 6.70 -15.45 -10.99
C PRO A 86 6.43 -14.93 -9.56
N ILE A 87 6.48 -13.61 -9.38
CA ILE A 87 6.17 -12.97 -8.09
C ILE A 87 4.70 -13.19 -7.71
N GLY A 88 3.77 -13.06 -8.67
CA GLY A 88 2.35 -13.34 -8.44
C GLY A 88 2.10 -14.78 -7.99
N PHE A 89 2.80 -15.76 -8.58
CA PHE A 89 2.74 -17.16 -8.12
C PHE A 89 3.34 -17.33 -6.71
N GLU A 90 4.47 -16.70 -6.41
CA GLU A 90 5.04 -16.69 -5.05
C GLU A 90 4.04 -16.14 -4.02
N MET A 91 3.31 -15.07 -4.36
CA MET A 91 2.27 -14.52 -3.47
C MET A 91 1.12 -15.51 -3.25
N LEU A 92 0.62 -16.15 -4.30
CA LEU A 92 -0.44 -17.16 -4.21
C LEU A 92 -0.03 -18.35 -3.34
N ASP A 93 1.16 -18.89 -3.55
CA ASP A 93 1.71 -20.01 -2.78
C ASP A 93 1.93 -19.62 -1.31
N ALA A 94 2.42 -18.39 -1.07
CA ALA A 94 2.57 -17.87 0.28
C ALA A 94 1.21 -17.73 0.99
N THR A 95 0.13 -17.37 0.28
CA THR A 95 -1.23 -17.35 0.84
C THR A 95 -1.66 -18.73 1.34
N ASP A 96 -1.46 -19.79 0.57
CA ASP A 96 -1.78 -21.16 1.02
C ASP A 96 -0.97 -21.53 2.27
N GLY A 97 0.33 -21.19 2.25
CA GLY A 97 1.23 -21.41 3.37
C GLY A 97 0.76 -20.75 4.67
N LEU A 98 0.13 -19.58 4.61
CA LEU A 98 -0.41 -18.88 5.80
C LEU A 98 -1.51 -19.68 6.51
N PHE A 99 -2.35 -20.39 5.77
CA PHE A 99 -3.48 -21.13 6.30
C PHE A 99 -3.17 -22.60 6.60
N SER A 100 -2.07 -23.13 6.09
CA SER A 100 -1.60 -24.49 6.40
C SER A 100 -1.35 -24.73 7.90
N SER A 101 -1.00 -23.68 8.67
CA SER A 101 -0.77 -23.82 10.12
C SER A 101 -2.08 -23.77 10.91
N SER A 102 -2.34 -24.83 11.69
CA SER A 102 -3.47 -24.97 12.62
C SER A 102 -3.27 -24.21 13.94
N LYS A 103 -2.51 -23.09 13.93
CA LYS A 103 -2.27 -22.28 15.13
C LYS A 103 -3.60 -21.82 15.73
N LYS A 104 -3.83 -22.20 16.99
CA LYS A 104 -5.01 -21.84 17.77
C LYS A 104 -5.06 -20.33 17.96
N GLN A 105 -6.26 -19.76 17.82
CA GLN A 105 -6.49 -18.36 18.13
C GLN A 105 -6.57 -18.15 19.65
N GLU A 106 -5.85 -17.14 20.13
CA GLU A 106 -5.69 -16.83 21.55
C GLU A 106 -6.23 -15.42 21.84
N ARG A 107 -6.53 -15.13 23.11
CA ARG A 107 -6.83 -13.76 23.52
C ARG A 107 -5.60 -12.89 23.31
N PHE A 108 -5.81 -11.65 22.93
CA PHE A 108 -4.77 -10.65 22.73
C PHE A 108 -5.26 -9.29 23.24
N LEU A 109 -4.31 -8.41 23.50
CA LEU A 109 -4.56 -7.00 23.74
C LEU A 109 -4.24 -6.22 22.48
N PHE A 110 -4.99 -5.14 22.26
CA PHE A 110 -4.81 -4.27 21.12
C PHE A 110 -4.85 -2.82 21.55
N ALA A 111 -4.06 -1.99 20.88
CA ALA A 111 -4.16 -0.54 20.92
C ALA A 111 -3.59 0.04 19.64
N ALA A 112 -3.99 1.26 19.32
CA ALA A 112 -3.41 2.02 18.24
C ALA A 112 -3.14 3.47 18.67
N ALA A 113 -2.14 4.07 18.05
CA ALA A 113 -1.82 5.48 18.16
C ALA A 113 -1.60 6.06 16.76
N SER A 114 -1.80 7.36 16.62
CA SER A 114 -1.57 8.07 15.35
C SER A 114 -0.89 9.39 15.60
N LYS A 115 -0.01 9.79 14.69
CA LYS A 115 0.65 11.09 14.76
C LYS A 115 0.89 11.65 13.38
N THR A 116 0.56 12.92 13.21
CA THR A 116 0.94 13.69 12.02
C THR A 116 2.13 14.57 12.39
N ILE A 117 3.16 14.55 11.55
CA ILE A 117 4.32 15.43 11.65
C ILE A 117 4.47 16.18 10.33
N ALA A 118 4.92 17.43 10.38
CA ALA A 118 5.18 18.22 9.19
C ALA A 118 6.49 17.74 8.54
N LEU A 119 6.36 16.91 7.51
CA LEU A 119 7.46 16.31 6.76
C LEU A 119 7.05 16.18 5.29
N ASP A 120 7.92 16.54 4.35
CA ASP A 120 7.61 16.50 2.92
C ASP A 120 7.38 15.07 2.40
N ALA A 121 8.07 14.09 2.99
CA ALA A 121 7.93 12.66 2.72
C ALA A 121 6.71 12.01 3.42
N LEU A 122 5.83 12.79 4.06
CA LEU A 122 4.67 12.28 4.78
C LEU A 122 3.38 13.05 4.40
N GLY A 123 2.41 12.32 3.88
CA GLY A 123 1.06 12.80 3.58
C GLY A 123 0.25 13.15 4.83
N LYS A 124 -0.95 13.69 4.60
CA LYS A 124 -1.78 14.26 5.66
C LYS A 124 -2.29 13.22 6.67
N ASN A 125 -2.37 11.95 6.28
CA ASN A 125 -2.81 10.89 7.19
C ASN A 125 -1.73 10.47 8.20
N GLY A 126 -0.48 10.93 8.00
CA GLY A 126 0.61 10.77 8.94
C GLY A 126 1.02 9.32 9.19
N LEU A 127 1.43 9.05 10.43
CA LEU A 127 1.83 7.73 10.92
C LEU A 127 0.70 7.13 11.76
N LYS A 128 0.47 5.82 11.62
CA LYS A 128 -0.45 5.04 12.45
C LYS A 128 0.28 3.78 12.94
N LEU A 129 0.27 3.53 14.24
CA LEU A 129 0.89 2.36 14.84
C LEU A 129 -0.18 1.53 15.53
N ALA A 130 -0.27 0.25 15.18
CA ALA A 130 -1.08 -0.73 15.88
C ALA A 130 -0.16 -1.70 16.66
N LEU A 131 -0.51 -1.96 17.91
CA LEU A 131 0.18 -2.94 18.76
C LEU A 131 -0.78 -4.09 19.07
N PHE A 132 -0.30 -5.31 18.84
CA PHE A 132 -1.00 -6.55 19.22
C PHE A 132 -0.14 -7.28 20.25
N ALA A 133 -0.64 -7.47 21.47
CA ALA A 133 0.11 -8.15 22.52
C ALA A 133 -0.55 -9.47 22.92
N ARG A 134 0.25 -10.54 23.02
CA ARG A 134 -0.18 -11.87 23.43
C ARG A 134 0.86 -12.50 24.35
N GLY A 135 0.55 -12.57 25.65
CA GLY A 135 1.53 -12.94 26.66
C GLY A 135 2.75 -12.02 26.60
N LYS A 136 3.96 -12.57 26.50
CA LYS A 136 5.21 -11.80 26.34
C LYS A 136 5.58 -11.48 24.88
N ARG A 137 4.70 -11.74 23.91
CA ARG A 137 4.94 -11.43 22.49
C ARG A 137 4.15 -10.19 22.10
N MET A 138 4.77 -9.32 21.32
CA MET A 138 4.13 -8.14 20.75
C MET A 138 4.39 -8.07 19.26
N ASN A 139 3.39 -7.65 18.49
CA ASN A 139 3.54 -7.30 17.10
C ASN A 139 3.23 -5.81 16.94
N ALA A 140 4.16 -5.06 16.36
CA ALA A 140 4.00 -3.65 16.04
C ALA A 140 3.81 -3.49 14.53
N LEU A 141 2.74 -2.81 14.12
CA LEU A 141 2.43 -2.56 12.73
C LEU A 141 2.35 -1.05 12.48
N LEU A 142 3.32 -0.51 11.76
CA LEU A 142 3.38 0.90 11.40
C LEU A 142 2.87 1.09 9.98
N LEU A 143 1.84 1.91 9.81
CA LEU A 143 1.39 2.41 8.52
C LEU A 143 1.83 3.87 8.37
N SER A 144 2.57 4.17 7.32
CA SER A 144 3.00 5.52 6.97
C SER A 144 2.27 5.99 5.73
N ASP A 145 1.73 7.21 5.76
CA ASP A 145 1.23 7.88 4.56
C ASP A 145 2.41 8.43 3.75
N SER A 146 3.18 7.56 3.11
CA SER A 146 4.34 7.90 2.30
C SER A 146 4.35 7.08 1.02
N ASN A 147 5.07 7.58 0.01
CA ASN A 147 5.35 6.84 -1.21
C ASN A 147 6.56 5.93 -0.98
N GLY A 148 6.32 4.78 -0.35
CA GLY A 148 7.37 3.86 0.04
C GLY A 148 8.23 4.34 1.21
N ILE A 149 9.29 3.58 1.47
CA ILE A 149 10.27 3.78 2.55
C ILE A 149 11.61 3.23 2.10
N LEU A 150 12.71 3.92 2.45
CA LEU A 150 14.05 3.42 2.17
C LEU A 150 14.31 2.10 2.94
N PRO A 151 14.82 1.03 2.30
CA PRO A 151 15.00 -0.27 2.93
C PRO A 151 15.81 -0.23 4.23
N GLU A 152 16.85 0.61 4.29
CA GLU A 152 17.67 0.78 5.49
C GLU A 152 16.90 1.50 6.61
N PHE A 153 16.02 2.43 6.28
CA PHE A 153 15.20 3.11 7.28
C PHE A 153 14.09 2.20 7.81
N ARG A 154 13.49 1.37 6.95
CA ARG A 154 12.60 0.29 7.38
C ARG A 154 13.29 -0.63 8.39
N ALA A 155 14.52 -1.07 8.10
CA ALA A 155 15.30 -1.91 9.02
C ALA A 155 15.50 -1.22 10.38
N GLN A 156 15.86 0.08 10.38
CA GLN A 156 16.03 0.88 11.60
C GLN A 156 14.73 0.97 12.43
N LEU A 157 13.56 1.09 11.79
CA LEU A 157 12.27 1.10 12.48
C LEU A 157 11.91 -0.27 13.08
N ILE A 158 12.22 -1.37 12.37
CA ILE A 158 12.03 -2.73 12.89
C ILE A 158 12.91 -2.96 14.13
N ASP A 159 14.18 -2.54 14.07
CA ASP A 159 15.10 -2.62 15.21
C ASP A 159 14.63 -1.75 16.39
N LEU A 160 14.08 -0.57 16.10
CA LEU A 160 13.45 0.30 17.09
C LEU A 160 12.31 -0.41 17.82
N PHE A 161 11.40 -1.09 17.11
CA PHE A 161 10.32 -1.85 17.74
C PHE A 161 10.84 -2.99 18.62
N SER A 162 11.87 -3.70 18.17
CA SER A 162 12.53 -4.75 18.97
C SER A 162 13.12 -4.20 20.26
N GLY A 163 13.81 -3.05 20.21
CA GLY A 163 14.36 -2.36 21.37
C GLY A 163 13.29 -1.91 22.37
N LEU A 164 12.29 -1.16 21.90
CA LEU A 164 11.17 -0.66 22.72
C LEU A 164 10.37 -1.80 23.36
N GLY A 165 10.18 -2.90 22.62
CA GLY A 165 9.58 -4.12 23.14
C GLY A 165 10.35 -4.69 24.33
N LYS A 166 11.67 -4.87 24.16
CA LYS A 166 12.56 -5.41 25.21
C LYS A 166 12.56 -4.55 26.47
N GLU A 167 12.65 -3.23 26.32
CA GLU A 167 12.54 -2.26 27.43
C GLU A 167 11.25 -2.44 28.24
N CYS A 168 10.18 -2.90 27.58
CA CYS A 168 8.87 -3.09 28.17
C CYS A 168 8.55 -4.55 28.55
N GLY A 169 9.52 -5.47 28.47
CA GLY A 169 9.33 -6.88 28.81
C GLY A 169 8.65 -7.73 27.72
N TYR A 170 8.60 -7.25 26.48
CA TYR A 170 8.02 -7.96 25.34
C TYR A 170 9.08 -8.36 24.30
N ALA A 171 8.92 -9.54 23.72
CA ALA A 171 9.53 -9.89 22.44
C ALA A 171 8.69 -9.25 21.32
N CYS A 172 9.14 -8.10 20.80
CA CYS A 172 8.40 -7.33 19.81
C CYS A 172 8.93 -7.60 18.39
N ALA A 173 8.02 -8.00 17.50
CA ALA A 173 8.28 -8.07 16.06
C ALA A 173 7.56 -6.90 15.38
N GLY A 174 8.31 -6.07 14.65
CA GLY A 174 7.78 -4.92 13.93
C GLY A 174 7.63 -5.18 12.44
N GLU A 175 6.65 -4.54 11.81
CA GLU A 175 6.56 -4.41 10.35
C GLU A 175 6.09 -2.99 9.98
N VAL A 176 6.56 -2.51 8.84
CA VAL A 176 6.28 -1.17 8.31
C VAL A 176 5.59 -1.30 6.96
N MET A 177 4.54 -0.53 6.76
CA MET A 177 3.70 -0.47 5.55
C MET A 177 3.56 0.97 5.11
N THR A 178 3.31 1.19 3.83
CA THR A 178 2.98 2.52 3.31
C THR A 178 1.72 2.51 2.45
N THR A 179 1.07 3.66 2.28
CA THR A 179 -0.21 3.77 1.54
C THR A 179 -0.09 4.38 0.15
N ASP A 180 1.06 4.97 -0.22
CA ASP A 180 1.26 5.82 -1.40
C ASP A 180 0.00 6.56 -1.88
N THR A 181 -0.46 7.54 -1.09
CA THR A 181 -1.69 8.28 -1.44
C THR A 181 -1.52 9.26 -2.60
N HIS A 182 -0.31 9.37 -3.18
CA HIS A 182 0.12 10.38 -4.15
C HIS A 182 -0.12 11.86 -3.76
N GLN A 183 -0.54 12.17 -2.53
CA GLN A 183 -0.80 13.55 -2.09
C GLN A 183 0.45 14.45 -2.10
N ILE A 184 1.63 13.84 -1.92
CA ILE A 184 2.92 14.52 -1.83
C ILE A 184 3.77 14.38 -3.09
N ASN A 185 3.30 13.61 -4.08
CA ASN A 185 3.97 13.35 -5.36
C ASN A 185 3.78 14.54 -6.33
N ASN A 186 4.02 15.76 -5.86
CA ASN A 186 3.72 17.02 -6.56
C ASN A 186 4.71 17.36 -7.69
N VAL A 187 5.89 16.74 -7.71
CA VAL A 187 6.91 16.96 -8.76
C VAL A 187 7.19 15.62 -9.45
N LYS A 188 6.98 15.57 -10.77
CA LYS A 188 7.32 14.38 -11.58
C LYS A 188 8.79 14.01 -11.36
N GLY A 189 9.04 12.77 -10.94
CA GLY A 189 10.38 12.19 -10.85
C GLY A 189 11.06 12.27 -9.47
N ILE A 190 10.42 12.84 -8.46
CA ILE A 190 10.91 12.77 -7.07
C ILE A 190 10.07 11.76 -6.31
N LEU A 191 10.63 10.57 -6.09
CA LEU A 191 10.13 9.64 -5.10
C LEU A 191 10.54 10.22 -3.74
N ASN A 192 9.57 10.54 -2.89
CA ASN A 192 9.81 11.06 -1.54
C ASN A 192 9.59 9.93 -0.51
N PRO A 193 10.42 8.85 -0.51
CA PRO A 193 10.20 7.75 0.40
C PRO A 193 10.48 8.18 1.83
N LEU A 194 9.77 7.56 2.77
CA LEU A 194 10.04 7.78 4.17
C LEU A 194 11.50 7.43 4.48
N GLY A 195 12.18 8.31 5.22
CA GLY A 195 13.58 8.15 5.58
C GLY A 195 14.57 8.76 4.60
N SER A 196 14.15 9.40 3.51
CA SER A 196 15.04 10.26 2.71
C SER A 196 15.61 11.40 3.55
N GLU A 197 14.79 11.98 4.43
CA GLU A 197 15.15 13.10 5.30
C GLU A 197 14.54 12.96 6.69
N ARG A 198 15.08 13.73 7.65
CA ARG A 198 14.55 13.91 9.01
C ARG A 198 14.15 12.60 9.72
N ARG A 199 14.94 11.53 9.51
CA ARG A 199 14.76 10.19 10.14
C ARG A 199 14.54 10.27 11.66
N GLY A 200 15.26 11.16 12.34
CA GLY A 200 15.15 11.34 13.79
C GLY A 200 13.76 11.77 14.26
N ASP A 201 13.08 12.64 13.51
CA ASP A 201 11.74 13.13 13.86
C ASP A 201 10.69 12.02 13.74
N VAL A 202 10.82 11.20 12.69
CA VAL A 202 9.99 10.00 12.50
C VAL A 202 10.24 9.00 13.63
N MET A 203 11.50 8.70 13.96
CA MET A 203 11.83 7.77 15.05
C MET A 203 11.30 8.27 16.40
N MET A 204 11.41 9.57 16.69
CA MET A 204 10.86 10.18 17.90
C MET A 204 9.32 10.08 17.93
N ALA A 205 8.65 10.34 16.80
CA ALA A 205 7.21 10.17 16.68
C ALA A 205 6.79 8.72 16.94
N VAL A 206 7.48 7.73 16.35
CA VAL A 206 7.21 6.31 16.54
C VAL A 206 7.42 5.89 18.00
N ARG A 207 8.47 6.37 18.68
CA ARG A 207 8.69 6.11 20.12
C ARG A 207 7.53 6.61 20.98
N GLN A 208 7.05 7.83 20.72
CA GLN A 208 5.92 8.40 21.45
C GLN A 208 4.64 7.62 21.19
N MET A 209 4.35 7.29 19.93
CA MET A 209 3.19 6.47 19.54
C MET A 209 3.24 5.08 20.18
N PHE A 210 4.42 4.46 20.25
CA PHE A 210 4.58 3.15 20.89
C PHE A 210 4.28 3.23 22.38
N SER A 211 4.80 4.24 23.08
CA SER A 211 4.52 4.48 24.50
C SER A 211 3.02 4.71 24.75
N GLU A 212 2.39 5.56 23.93
CA GLU A 212 0.95 5.84 24.02
C GLU A 212 0.11 4.59 23.78
N ALA A 213 0.33 3.88 22.68
CA ALA A 213 -0.42 2.66 22.35
C ALA A 213 -0.21 1.59 23.42
N LYS A 214 1.02 1.38 23.90
CA LYS A 214 1.30 0.41 24.96
C LYS A 214 0.49 0.73 26.23
N GLY A 215 0.44 2.01 26.62
CA GLY A 215 -0.31 2.46 27.80
C GLY A 215 -1.83 2.22 27.72
N ARG A 216 -2.35 1.91 26.52
CA ARG A 216 -3.77 1.73 26.23
C ARG A 216 -4.12 0.31 25.78
N LEU A 217 -3.22 -0.66 25.94
CA LEU A 217 -3.46 -2.05 25.55
C LEU A 217 -4.64 -2.65 26.33
N GLU A 218 -5.69 -3.03 25.62
CA GLU A 218 -6.90 -3.60 26.20
C GLU A 218 -7.43 -4.79 25.39
N THR A 219 -8.33 -5.56 26.00
CA THR A 219 -9.06 -6.60 25.27
C THR A 219 -10.07 -5.94 24.34
N VAL A 220 -10.13 -6.38 23.09
CA VAL A 220 -11.03 -5.79 22.09
C VAL A 220 -12.06 -6.78 21.57
N SER A 221 -13.15 -6.25 21.01
CA SER A 221 -14.09 -7.00 20.17
C SER A 221 -13.86 -6.65 18.71
N PHE A 222 -14.06 -7.62 17.81
CA PHE A 222 -13.75 -7.48 16.39
C PHE A 222 -14.80 -8.16 15.51
N ASP A 223 -15.15 -7.51 14.40
CA ASP A 223 -15.84 -8.09 13.25
C ASP A 223 -15.41 -7.34 11.97
N SER A 224 -15.59 -7.96 10.80
CA SER A 224 -15.19 -7.40 9.51
C SER A 224 -16.20 -7.75 8.41
N ALA A 225 -16.40 -6.82 7.48
CA ALA A 225 -17.19 -7.04 6.28
C ALA A 225 -16.59 -6.28 5.08
N GLU A 226 -16.81 -6.81 3.88
CA GLU A 226 -16.54 -6.16 2.61
C GLU A 226 -17.83 -5.53 2.07
N GLU A 227 -17.72 -4.31 1.56
CA GLU A 227 -18.79 -3.64 0.82
C GLU A 227 -18.24 -3.09 -0.48
N ARG A 228 -19.03 -3.22 -1.56
CA ARG A 228 -18.69 -2.68 -2.88
C ARG A 228 -19.47 -1.41 -3.09
N PHE A 229 -18.74 -0.33 -3.32
CA PHE A 229 -19.29 0.95 -3.70
C PHE A 229 -18.99 1.20 -5.18
N ARG A 230 -19.88 1.94 -5.86
CA ARG A 230 -19.64 2.38 -7.24
C ARG A 230 -19.10 3.81 -7.21
N MET A 231 -17.92 4.03 -7.76
CA MET A 231 -17.37 5.37 -7.98
C MET A 231 -17.21 5.63 -9.47
N HIS A 232 -17.43 6.87 -9.86
CA HIS A 232 -17.03 7.36 -11.18
C HIS A 232 -15.65 8.00 -11.05
N VAL A 233 -14.66 7.35 -11.64
CA VAL A 233 -13.28 7.85 -11.71
C VAL A 233 -12.87 7.93 -13.17
N PHE A 234 -11.94 8.84 -13.47
CA PHE A 234 -11.29 8.87 -14.78
C PHE A 234 -10.39 7.64 -14.88
N GLY A 235 -10.80 6.66 -15.68
CA GLY A 235 -10.06 5.42 -15.87
C GLY A 235 -8.92 5.60 -16.87
N SER A 236 -8.01 4.62 -16.89
CA SER A 236 -6.91 4.55 -17.85
C SER A 236 -7.38 4.59 -19.31
N GLY A 237 -8.56 4.01 -19.59
CA GLY A 237 -9.20 4.04 -20.90
C GLY A 237 -9.55 5.46 -21.37
N GLN A 238 -10.24 6.27 -20.53
CA GLN A 238 -10.57 7.64 -20.91
C GLN A 238 -9.32 8.52 -21.07
N SER A 239 -8.30 8.33 -20.23
CA SER A 239 -7.03 9.04 -20.37
C SER A 239 -6.31 8.68 -21.67
N ALA A 240 -6.29 7.39 -22.03
CA ALA A 240 -5.71 6.92 -23.30
C ALA A 240 -6.50 7.43 -24.50
N GLU A 241 -7.83 7.49 -24.41
CA GLU A 241 -8.70 8.03 -25.45
C GLU A 241 -8.46 9.52 -25.66
N ILE A 242 -8.32 10.31 -24.59
CA ILE A 242 -7.95 11.73 -24.69
C ILE A 242 -6.58 11.90 -25.34
N ALA A 243 -5.56 11.15 -24.88
CA ALA A 243 -4.22 11.22 -25.44
C ALA A 243 -4.21 10.83 -26.92
N SER A 244 -4.94 9.77 -27.29
CA SER A 244 -5.11 9.32 -28.67
C SER A 244 -5.82 10.38 -29.52
N THR A 245 -6.86 11.02 -28.98
CA THR A 245 -7.61 12.08 -29.67
C THR A 245 -6.72 13.29 -29.90
N ILE A 246 -5.96 13.73 -28.88
CA ILE A 246 -4.99 14.83 -29.00
C ILE A 246 -3.95 14.50 -30.07
N ASN A 247 -3.35 13.31 -30.01
CA ASN A 247 -2.35 12.88 -31.01
C ASN A 247 -2.92 12.87 -32.43
N SER A 248 -4.17 12.41 -32.59
CA SER A 248 -4.87 12.38 -33.87
C SER A 248 -5.14 13.80 -34.40
N VAL A 249 -5.61 14.72 -33.54
CA VAL A 249 -5.84 16.12 -33.91
C VAL A 249 -4.52 16.81 -34.28
N VAL A 250 -3.46 16.62 -33.49
CA VAL A 250 -2.13 17.19 -33.79
C VAL A 250 -1.59 16.65 -35.12
N ALA A 251 -1.74 15.34 -35.38
CA ALA A 251 -1.35 14.75 -36.66
C ALA A 251 -2.13 15.36 -37.83
N MET A 252 -3.45 15.49 -37.70
CA MET A 252 -4.31 16.11 -38.72
C MET A 252 -3.91 17.56 -39.00
N LEU A 253 -3.70 18.36 -37.94
CA LEU A 253 -3.27 19.76 -38.03
C LEU A 253 -1.94 19.90 -38.77
N ARG A 254 -0.97 19.01 -38.54
CA ARG A 254 0.34 19.03 -39.23
C ARG A 254 0.21 18.92 -40.76
N PHE A 255 -0.80 18.22 -41.27
CA PHE A 255 -1.05 18.12 -42.71
C PHE A 255 -1.98 19.22 -43.23
N MET A 256 -3.03 19.56 -42.49
CA MET A 256 -4.01 20.56 -42.93
C MET A 256 -3.44 21.98 -42.95
N LEU A 257 -2.64 22.37 -41.95
CA LEU A 257 -2.09 23.73 -41.86
C LEU A 257 -1.28 24.12 -43.12
N PRO A 258 -0.27 23.35 -43.57
CA PRO A 258 0.46 23.65 -44.80
C PRO A 258 -0.44 23.72 -46.03
N LEU A 259 -1.41 22.81 -46.15
CA LEU A 259 -2.33 22.78 -47.29
C LEU A 259 -3.21 24.03 -47.34
N ILE A 260 -3.74 24.44 -46.18
CA ILE A 260 -4.52 25.68 -46.05
C ILE A 260 -3.65 26.89 -46.39
N MET A 261 -2.40 26.95 -45.93
CA MET A 261 -1.49 28.06 -46.25
C MET A 261 -1.21 28.14 -47.76
N VAL A 262 -0.94 27.01 -48.42
CA VAL A 262 -0.73 26.95 -49.87
C VAL A 262 -1.99 27.35 -50.63
N ALA A 263 -3.16 26.81 -50.26
CA ALA A 263 -4.43 27.15 -50.90
C ALA A 263 -4.75 28.65 -50.75
N SER A 264 -4.51 29.20 -49.56
CA SER A 264 -4.69 30.62 -49.27
C SER A 264 -3.78 31.50 -50.12
N ALA A 265 -2.50 31.12 -50.27
CA ALA A 265 -1.54 31.83 -51.11
C ALA A 265 -1.96 31.81 -52.60
N VAL A 266 -2.39 30.65 -53.11
CA VAL A 266 -2.89 30.51 -54.50
C VAL A 266 -4.13 31.37 -54.74
N LEU A 267 -5.09 31.36 -53.82
CA LEU A 267 -6.28 32.21 -53.89
C LEU A 267 -5.93 33.70 -53.90
N LEU A 268 -4.99 34.11 -53.05
CA LEU A 268 -4.54 35.49 -52.96
C LEU A 268 -3.86 35.94 -54.27
N LEU A 269 -2.98 35.11 -54.84
CA LEU A 269 -2.35 35.36 -56.14
C LEU A 269 -3.37 35.44 -57.28
N TRP A 270 -4.38 34.56 -57.29
CA TRP A 270 -5.46 34.61 -58.28
C TRP A 270 -6.29 35.88 -58.16
N ALA A 271 -6.63 36.30 -56.94
CA ALA A 271 -7.39 37.52 -56.68
C ALA A 271 -6.62 38.78 -57.12
N LEU A 272 -5.32 38.85 -56.80
CA LEU A 272 -4.46 39.96 -57.22
C LEU A 272 -4.31 40.08 -58.73
N ARG A 273 -4.40 38.97 -59.48
CA ARG A 273 -4.34 38.98 -60.95
C ARG A 273 -5.63 39.51 -61.61
N LYS A 274 -6.74 39.59 -60.87
CA LYS A 274 -8.03 40.08 -61.35
C LYS A 274 -8.27 41.58 -61.07
N ILE A 275 -7.38 42.22 -60.32
CA ILE A 275 -7.34 43.66 -60.04
C ILE A 275 -6.35 44.29 -61.03
#